data_AF-A0A662GC46-F1
#
_entry.id   AF-A0A662GC46-F1
#
_cell.length_a   1.000
_cell.length_b   1.000
_cell.length_c   1.000
_cell.angle_alpha   90.00
_cell.angle_beta   90.00
_cell.angle_gamma   90.00
#
_symmetry.space_group_name_H-M   'P 1'
#
loop_
_entity.id
_entity.type
_entity.pdbx_description
1 polymer ?
#
loop_
_entity_poly.entity_id
_entity_poly.type
_entity_poly.pdbx_seq_one_letter_code
_entity_poly.pdbx_strand_id
1 'polypeptide(L)'
;MEDRAALAIGRIRSRLGDVAALIAAVEEESLVKALEKLTLIAPDMLKTYVLGNTLAVAVGKYPLLQVYVDEGRVKVWEDWRERIVMAIEGVVRGIAREVMAMLLDREDVLPSELRDELRRIAFSVEEVEMDELKLLLERMRELLHEVESSIKS
;
A
#
# COMPACT_ATOMS: atom_id res chain seq x y z
N MET A 1 -23.03 -1.61 -14.27
CA MET A 1 -22.60 -0.39 -13.57
C MET A 1 -22.12 -0.72 -12.15
N GLU A 2 -22.81 -1.65 -11.46
CA GLU A 2 -22.36 -2.29 -10.20
C GLU A 2 -20.94 -2.87 -10.26
N ASP A 3 -20.56 -3.52 -11.37
CA ASP A 3 -19.22 -4.11 -11.54
C ASP A 3 -18.07 -3.11 -11.38
N ARG A 4 -18.24 -1.84 -11.78
CA ARG A 4 -17.17 -0.85 -11.67
C ARG A 4 -16.87 -0.44 -10.23
N ALA A 5 -17.89 -0.37 -9.38
CA ALA A 5 -17.72 -0.01 -7.98
C ALA A 5 -17.14 -1.18 -7.18
N ALA A 6 -17.61 -2.40 -7.42
CA ALA A 6 -17.02 -3.61 -6.83
C ALA A 6 -15.54 -3.76 -7.24
N LEU A 7 -15.21 -3.47 -8.50
CA LEU A 7 -13.81 -3.45 -8.97
C LEU A 7 -12.99 -2.34 -8.30
N ALA A 8 -13.53 -1.14 -8.12
CA ALA A 8 -12.84 -0.04 -7.44
C ALA A 8 -12.54 -0.40 -5.97
N ILE A 9 -13.56 -0.88 -5.24
CA ILE A 9 -13.42 -1.33 -3.85
C ILE A 9 -12.41 -2.49 -3.75
N GLY A 10 -12.49 -3.46 -4.65
CA GLY A 10 -11.54 -4.58 -4.70
C GLY A 10 -10.09 -4.13 -4.89
N ARG A 11 -9.86 -3.17 -5.79
CA ARG A 11 -8.52 -2.56 -5.98
C ARG A 11 -8.05 -1.84 -4.73
N ILE A 12 -8.89 -0.99 -4.12
CA ILE A 12 -8.54 -0.26 -2.90
C ILE A 12 -8.20 -1.24 -1.77
N ARG A 13 -9.00 -2.30 -1.57
CA ARG A 13 -8.76 -3.34 -0.57
C ARG A 13 -7.44 -4.09 -0.81
N SER A 14 -7.13 -4.42 -2.06
CA SER A 14 -5.85 -5.03 -2.42
C SER A 14 -4.68 -4.12 -2.01
N ARG A 15 -4.75 -2.84 -2.34
CA ARG A 15 -3.73 -1.85 -1.99
C ARG A 15 -3.61 -1.62 -0.49
N LEU A 16 -4.71 -1.66 0.26
CA LEU A 16 -4.67 -1.65 1.73
C LEU A 16 -3.96 -2.90 2.29
N GLY A 17 -4.06 -4.04 1.60
CA GLY A 17 -3.29 -5.25 1.90
C GLY A 17 -1.79 -5.04 1.66
N ASP A 18 -1.44 -4.44 0.51
CA ASP A 18 -0.05 -4.10 0.17
C ASP A 18 0.58 -3.18 1.23
N VAL A 19 -0.12 -2.13 1.65
CA VAL A 19 0.38 -1.22 2.69
C VAL A 19 0.59 -1.95 4.02
N ALA A 20 -0.35 -2.80 4.43
CA ALA A 20 -0.19 -3.59 5.65
C ALA A 20 1.04 -4.51 5.59
N ALA A 21 1.31 -5.12 4.42
CA ALA A 21 2.49 -5.94 4.22
C ALA A 21 3.79 -5.12 4.28
N LEU A 22 3.80 -3.92 3.70
CA LEU A 22 4.94 -2.99 3.78
C LEU A 22 5.22 -2.55 5.23
N ILE A 23 4.18 -2.18 5.98
CA ILE A 23 4.30 -1.80 7.40
C ILE A 23 4.91 -2.95 8.19
N ALA A 24 4.38 -4.15 8.03
CA ALA A 24 4.91 -5.34 8.70
C ALA A 24 6.37 -5.64 8.29
N ALA A 25 6.79 -5.26 7.08
CA ALA A 25 8.17 -5.43 6.62
C ALA A 25 9.13 -4.39 7.24
N VAL A 26 8.69 -3.17 7.54
CA VAL A 26 9.51 -2.15 8.24
C VAL A 26 9.84 -2.58 9.67
N GLU A 27 8.89 -3.26 10.32
CA GLU A 27 9.00 -3.75 11.70
C GLU A 27 9.95 -4.93 11.86
N GLU A 28 10.37 -5.56 10.76
CA GLU A 28 11.29 -6.69 10.80
C GLU A 28 12.70 -6.28 11.26
N GLU A 29 13.38 -7.21 11.92
CA GLU A 29 14.71 -7.00 12.49
C GLU A 29 15.79 -6.73 11.43
N SER A 30 15.60 -7.26 10.22
CA SER A 30 16.57 -7.17 9.12
C SER A 30 15.90 -7.05 7.75
N LEU A 31 16.65 -6.53 6.77
CA LEU A 31 16.18 -6.44 5.39
C LEU A 31 15.85 -7.83 4.81
N VAL A 32 16.61 -8.87 5.19
CA VAL A 32 16.34 -10.24 4.71
C VAL A 32 14.95 -10.70 5.17
N LYS A 33 14.63 -10.50 6.46
CA LYS A 33 13.31 -10.83 7.02
C LYS A 33 12.19 -10.00 6.39
N ALA A 34 12.43 -8.71 6.16
CA ALA A 34 11.50 -7.84 5.44
C ALA A 34 11.21 -8.36 4.02
N LEU A 35 12.23 -8.76 3.27
CA LEU A 35 12.10 -9.30 1.92
C LEU A 35 11.42 -10.67 1.89
N GLU A 36 11.75 -11.56 2.83
CA GLU A 36 11.05 -12.85 3.00
C GLU A 36 9.55 -12.61 3.20
N LYS A 37 9.19 -11.68 4.10
CA LYS A 37 7.78 -11.35 4.37
C LYS A 37 7.10 -10.77 3.14
N LEU A 38 7.71 -9.81 2.46
CA LEU A 38 7.12 -9.18 1.27
C LEU A 38 6.94 -10.19 0.13
N THR A 39 7.89 -11.12 -0.05
CA THR A 39 7.78 -12.18 -1.07
C THR A 39 6.56 -13.08 -0.82
N LEU A 40 6.21 -13.33 0.44
CA LEU A 40 5.09 -14.18 0.81
C LEU A 40 3.74 -13.46 0.77
N ILE A 41 3.69 -12.20 1.22
CA ILE A 41 2.42 -11.50 1.49
C ILE A 41 2.06 -10.51 0.38
N ALA A 42 3.05 -9.84 -0.21
CA ALA A 42 2.83 -8.80 -1.22
C ALA A 42 3.94 -8.82 -2.28
N PRO A 43 4.09 -9.93 -3.05
CA PRO A 43 5.18 -10.09 -4.01
C PRO A 43 5.18 -8.99 -5.09
N ASP A 44 4.00 -8.46 -5.44
CA ASP A 44 3.86 -7.40 -6.43
C ASP A 44 4.48 -6.07 -5.99
N MET A 45 4.72 -5.88 -4.69
CA MET A 45 5.40 -4.70 -4.14
C MET A 45 6.90 -4.74 -4.37
N LEU A 46 7.47 -5.94 -4.54
CA LEU A 46 8.87 -6.11 -4.91
C LEU A 46 9.03 -5.95 -6.42
N LYS A 47 9.99 -5.12 -6.81
CA LYS A 47 10.42 -4.94 -8.20
C LYS A 47 11.85 -5.39 -8.34
N THR A 48 12.10 -6.22 -9.34
CA THR A 48 13.42 -6.68 -9.70
C THR A 48 13.83 -6.08 -11.02
N TYR A 49 14.97 -5.41 -11.05
CA TYR A 49 15.53 -4.78 -12.24
C TYR A 49 16.86 -5.43 -12.58
N VAL A 50 17.09 -5.72 -13.86
CA VAL A 50 18.38 -6.18 -14.38
C VAL A 50 18.98 -5.04 -15.18
N LEU A 51 20.16 -4.59 -14.77
CA LEU A 51 20.92 -3.50 -15.40
C LEU A 51 22.34 -3.99 -15.67
N GLY A 52 22.57 -4.50 -16.88
CA GLY A 52 23.82 -5.18 -17.23
C GLY A 52 24.04 -6.41 -16.35
N ASN A 53 25.15 -6.43 -15.61
CA ASN A 53 25.51 -7.48 -14.65
C ASN A 53 24.99 -7.23 -13.22
N THR A 54 24.10 -6.26 -13.05
CA THR A 54 23.52 -5.89 -11.76
C THR A 54 22.06 -6.31 -11.67
N LEU A 55 21.69 -7.04 -10.61
CA LEU A 55 20.31 -7.31 -10.21
C LEU A 55 19.95 -6.41 -9.03
N ALA A 56 18.95 -5.54 -9.16
CA ALA A 56 18.47 -4.70 -8.07
C ALA A 56 17.08 -5.15 -7.61
N VAL A 57 16.87 -5.19 -6.30
CA VAL A 57 15.56 -5.41 -5.67
C VAL A 57 15.11 -4.09 -5.06
N ALA A 58 13.89 -3.70 -5.34
CA ALA A 58 13.29 -2.45 -4.89
C ALA A 58 11.88 -2.68 -4.37
N VAL A 59 11.40 -1.75 -3.55
CA VAL A 59 9.97 -1.58 -3.29
C VAL A 59 9.50 -0.35 -4.06
N GLY A 60 8.61 -0.57 -5.03
CA GLY A 60 8.24 0.47 -5.99
C GLY A 60 9.45 1.02 -6.73
N LYS A 61 9.76 2.32 -6.53
CA LYS A 61 10.90 3.02 -7.12
C LYS A 61 12.13 3.09 -6.20
N TYR A 62 12.06 2.52 -5.01
CA TYR A 62 13.09 2.67 -3.98
C TYR A 62 13.95 1.40 -3.87
N PRO A 63 15.21 1.42 -4.33
CA PRO A 63 16.08 0.25 -4.30
C PRO A 63 16.49 -0.08 -2.86
N LEU A 64 16.44 -1.37 -2.49
CA LEU A 64 16.75 -1.89 -1.16
C LEU A 64 18.06 -2.68 -1.13
N LEU A 65 18.33 -3.46 -2.16
CA LEU A 65 19.61 -4.13 -2.37
C LEU A 65 19.92 -4.29 -3.85
N GLN A 66 21.21 -4.46 -4.15
CA GLN A 66 21.69 -4.78 -5.48
C GLN A 66 22.77 -5.86 -5.38
N VAL A 67 22.79 -6.74 -6.36
CA VAL A 67 23.73 -7.84 -6.49
C VAL A 67 24.52 -7.62 -7.77
N TYR A 68 25.84 -7.56 -7.64
CA TYR A 68 26.80 -7.55 -8.75
C TYR A 68 27.15 -9.01 -9.06
N VAL A 69 26.53 -9.56 -10.10
CA VAL A 69 26.52 -11.01 -10.36
C VAL A 69 27.93 -11.54 -10.63
N ASP A 70 28.71 -10.83 -11.46
CA ASP A 70 30.06 -11.27 -11.86
C ASP A 70 31.07 -11.27 -10.72
N GLU A 71 30.81 -10.47 -9.69
CA GLU A 71 31.74 -10.25 -8.56
C GLU A 71 31.27 -10.96 -7.28
N GLY A 72 30.05 -11.53 -7.28
CA GLY A 72 29.44 -12.12 -6.10
C GLY A 72 29.21 -11.11 -4.95
N ARG A 73 29.14 -9.81 -5.25
CA ARG A 73 29.00 -8.75 -4.24
C ARG A 73 27.55 -8.32 -4.08
N VAL A 74 27.13 -8.09 -2.84
CA VAL A 74 25.83 -7.50 -2.51
C VAL A 74 26.05 -6.15 -1.86
N LYS A 75 25.37 -5.12 -2.39
CA LYS A 75 25.25 -3.83 -1.71
C LYS A 75 23.83 -3.72 -1.18
N VAL A 76 23.75 -3.46 0.12
CA VAL A 76 22.50 -3.15 0.82
C VAL A 76 22.47 -1.66 1.09
N TRP A 77 21.30 -1.05 0.96
CA TRP A 77 21.08 0.33 1.39
C TRP A 77 20.80 0.35 2.90
N GLU A 78 21.59 1.09 3.66
CA GLU A 78 21.47 1.15 5.13
C GLU A 78 20.15 1.79 5.58
N ASP A 79 19.63 2.71 4.78
CA ASP A 79 18.36 3.44 4.92
C ASP A 79 17.14 2.65 4.39
N TRP A 80 17.23 1.32 4.25
CA TRP A 80 16.15 0.52 3.65
C TRP A 80 14.79 0.67 4.34
N ARG A 81 14.75 0.92 5.66
CA ARG A 81 13.48 1.15 6.38
C ARG A 81 12.82 2.43 5.92
N GLU A 82 13.57 3.53 5.85
CA GLU A 82 13.09 4.82 5.34
C GLU A 82 12.57 4.67 3.91
N ARG A 83 13.28 3.92 3.07
CA ARG A 83 12.85 3.64 1.69
C ARG A 83 11.52 2.90 1.60
N ILE A 84 11.27 1.94 2.49
CA ILE A 84 9.97 1.27 2.58
C ILE A 84 8.90 2.23 3.10
N VAL A 85 9.21 3.10 4.07
CA VAL A 85 8.29 4.15 4.55
C VAL A 85 7.90 5.10 3.40
N MET A 86 8.86 5.57 2.60
CA MET A 86 8.57 6.38 1.42
C MET A 86 7.69 5.64 0.40
N ALA A 87 7.82 4.32 0.30
CA ALA A 87 6.93 3.52 -0.53
C ALA A 87 5.51 3.43 0.07
N ILE A 88 5.38 3.24 1.38
CA ILE A 88 4.11 3.27 2.11
C ILE A 88 3.37 4.58 1.81
N GLU A 89 4.02 5.72 2.00
CA GLU A 89 3.46 7.06 1.72
C GLU A 89 2.95 7.16 0.27
N GLY A 90 3.74 6.68 -0.68
CA GLY A 90 3.36 6.68 -2.10
C GLY A 90 2.12 5.83 -2.40
N VAL A 91 2.01 4.66 -1.76
CA VAL A 91 0.84 3.77 -1.92
C VAL A 91 -0.38 4.38 -1.23
N VAL A 92 -0.24 4.89 0.00
CA VAL A 92 -1.31 5.52 0.79
C VAL A 92 -1.90 6.74 0.07
N ARG A 93 -1.07 7.63 -0.48
CA ARG A 93 -1.53 8.75 -1.31
C ARG A 93 -2.32 8.28 -2.53
N GLY A 94 -1.96 7.14 -3.10
CA GLY A 94 -2.74 6.56 -4.20
C GLY A 94 -4.08 6.00 -3.73
N ILE A 95 -4.12 5.36 -2.56
CA ILE A 95 -5.36 4.87 -1.93
C ILE A 95 -6.30 6.03 -1.63
N ALA A 96 -5.82 7.10 -0.99
CA ALA A 96 -6.61 8.29 -0.69
C ALA A 96 -7.26 8.88 -1.96
N ARG A 97 -6.49 9.01 -3.04
CA ARG A 97 -7.00 9.48 -4.34
C ARG A 97 -8.05 8.56 -4.95
N GLU A 98 -7.85 7.25 -4.88
CA GLU A 98 -8.82 6.26 -5.40
C GLU A 98 -10.11 6.25 -4.58
N VAL A 99 -10.01 6.37 -3.25
CA VAL A 99 -11.18 6.51 -2.36
C VAL A 99 -11.93 7.79 -2.71
N MET A 100 -11.25 8.93 -2.82
CA MET A 100 -11.89 10.20 -3.19
C MET A 100 -12.57 10.13 -4.56
N ALA A 101 -11.93 9.51 -5.56
CA ALA A 101 -12.54 9.30 -6.87
C ALA A 101 -13.80 8.42 -6.79
N MET A 102 -13.74 7.33 -6.02
CA MET A 102 -14.89 6.45 -5.78
C MET A 102 -16.04 7.20 -5.10
N LEU A 103 -15.76 8.07 -4.12
CA LEU A 103 -16.77 8.86 -3.43
C LEU A 103 -17.43 9.90 -4.36
N LEU A 104 -16.68 10.50 -5.28
CA LEU A 104 -17.21 11.43 -6.28
C LEU A 104 -18.09 10.71 -7.31
N ASP A 105 -17.67 9.52 -7.75
CA ASP A 105 -18.44 8.71 -8.71
C ASP A 105 -19.75 8.16 -8.13
N ARG A 106 -19.92 8.16 -6.80
CA ARG A 106 -21.04 7.53 -6.08
C ARG A 106 -21.65 8.41 -5.00
N GLU A 107 -21.57 9.73 -5.18
CA GLU A 107 -22.02 10.70 -4.19
C GLU A 107 -23.50 10.51 -3.79
N ASP A 108 -24.34 10.04 -4.71
CA ASP A 108 -25.78 9.83 -4.57
C ASP A 108 -26.18 8.45 -4.01
N VAL A 109 -25.26 7.47 -3.97
CA VAL A 109 -25.59 6.09 -3.60
C VAL A 109 -25.13 5.72 -2.18
N LEU A 110 -24.13 6.43 -1.63
CA LEU A 110 -23.57 6.10 -0.32
C LEU A 110 -24.29 6.87 0.80
N PRO A 111 -24.57 6.22 1.95
CA PRO A 111 -24.99 6.91 3.16
C PRO A 111 -24.03 8.06 3.50
N SER A 112 -24.58 9.22 3.90
CA SER A 112 -23.79 10.42 4.17
C SER A 112 -22.72 10.18 5.24
N GLU A 113 -23.05 9.39 6.27
CA GLU A 113 -22.13 9.04 7.36
C GLU A 113 -20.90 8.28 6.86
N LEU A 114 -21.09 7.23 6.04
CA LEU A 114 -19.99 6.45 5.46
C LEU A 114 -19.11 7.29 4.53
N ARG A 115 -19.76 8.12 3.70
CA ARG A 115 -19.07 9.00 2.76
C ARG A 115 -18.20 10.02 3.48
N ASP A 116 -18.75 10.66 4.52
CA ASP A 116 -18.05 11.70 5.27
C ASP A 116 -16.91 11.10 6.10
N GLU A 117 -17.09 9.90 6.66
CA GLU A 117 -16.02 9.21 7.39
C GLU A 117 -14.89 8.75 6.46
N LEU A 118 -15.21 8.12 5.32
CA LEU A 118 -14.20 7.74 4.33
C LEU A 118 -13.42 8.94 3.80
N ARG A 119 -14.12 10.06 3.54
CA ARG A 119 -13.50 11.32 3.11
C ARG A 119 -12.54 11.83 4.17
N ARG A 120 -12.96 11.87 5.44
CA ARG A 120 -12.10 12.28 6.56
C ARG A 120 -10.83 11.44 6.62
N ILE A 121 -10.95 10.11 6.60
CA ILE A 121 -9.79 9.22 6.66
C ILE A 121 -8.88 9.44 5.45
N ALA A 122 -9.43 9.54 4.24
CA ALA A 122 -8.64 9.77 3.03
C ALA A 122 -7.82 11.08 3.08
N PHE A 123 -8.30 12.11 3.81
CA PHE A 123 -7.51 13.32 4.05
C PHE A 123 -6.48 13.13 5.17
N SER A 124 -6.81 12.40 6.23
CA SER A 124 -5.92 12.23 7.40
C SER A 124 -4.71 11.35 7.13
N VAL A 125 -4.81 10.34 6.26
CA VAL A 125 -3.72 9.36 6.04
C VAL A 125 -2.41 9.95 5.49
N GLU A 126 -2.40 11.21 5.02
CA GLU A 126 -1.20 11.87 4.50
C GLU A 126 -0.35 12.59 5.56
N GLU A 127 -0.91 12.88 6.73
CA GLU A 127 -0.29 13.75 7.74
C GLU A 127 -0.04 13.06 9.09
N VAL A 128 -0.20 11.73 9.13
CA VAL A 128 -0.15 10.96 10.38
C VAL A 128 1.12 10.13 10.52
N GLU A 129 1.49 9.87 11.77
CA GLU A 129 2.55 8.93 12.15
C GLU A 129 2.16 7.48 11.82
N MET A 130 3.15 6.60 11.71
CA MET A 130 2.95 5.22 11.26
C MET A 130 1.93 4.41 12.09
N ASP A 131 1.92 4.59 13.41
CA ASP A 131 0.99 3.86 14.28
C ASP A 131 -0.45 4.34 14.12
N GLU A 132 -0.66 5.65 13.94
CA GLU A 132 -1.97 6.21 13.64
C GLU A 132 -2.41 5.83 12.23
N LEU A 133 -1.48 5.79 11.26
CA LEU A 133 -1.74 5.34 9.91
C LEU A 133 -2.30 3.91 9.90
N LYS A 134 -1.74 2.97 10.68
CA LYS A 134 -2.28 1.60 10.80
C LYS A 134 -3.76 1.61 11.18
N LEU A 135 -4.11 2.36 12.23
CA LEU A 135 -5.48 2.46 12.73
C LEU A 135 -6.42 3.06 11.69
N LEU A 136 -5.98 4.10 10.98
CA LEU A 136 -6.76 4.73 9.91
C LEU A 136 -6.99 3.77 8.72
N LEU A 137 -5.99 2.98 8.34
CA LEU A 137 -6.12 2.02 7.24
C LEU A 137 -7.00 0.82 7.61
N GLU A 138 -6.96 0.37 8.86
CA GLU A 138 -7.90 -0.63 9.39
C GLU A 138 -9.32 -0.11 9.36
N ARG A 139 -9.55 1.11 9.86
CA ARG A 139 -10.88 1.74 9.83
C ARG A 139 -11.38 1.94 8.39
N MET A 140 -10.51 2.34 7.47
CA MET A 140 -10.85 2.43 6.05
C MET A 140 -11.28 1.08 5.47
N ARG A 141 -10.59 0.00 5.85
CA ARG A 141 -10.93 -1.36 5.40
C ARG A 141 -12.31 -1.79 5.88
N GLU A 142 -12.67 -1.49 7.13
CA GLU A 142 -14.01 -1.74 7.68
C GLU A 142 -15.09 -0.97 6.92
N LEU A 143 -14.89 0.33 6.73
CA LEU A 143 -15.85 1.18 6.03
C LEU A 143 -16.05 0.74 4.58
N LEU A 144 -15.00 0.31 3.88
CA LEU A 144 -15.12 -0.22 2.53
C LEU A 144 -15.94 -1.52 2.47
N HIS A 145 -15.93 -2.33 3.52
CA HIS A 145 -16.78 -3.51 3.63
C HIS A 145 -18.26 -3.14 3.84
N GLU A 146 -18.54 -2.13 4.65
CA GLU A 146 -19.89 -1.57 4.85
C GLU A 146 -20.43 -0.96 3.55
N VAL A 147 -19.59 -0.22 2.81
CA VAL A 147 -19.91 0.32 1.49
C VAL A 147 -20.23 -0.79 0.50
N GLU A 148 -19.40 -1.83 0.41
CA GLU A 148 -19.65 -2.97 -0.48
C GLU A 148 -20.99 -3.66 -0.17
N SER A 149 -21.31 -3.80 1.12
CA SER A 149 -22.58 -4.40 1.57
C SER A 149 -23.78 -3.52 1.20
N SER A 150 -23.66 -2.20 1.36
CA SER A 150 -24.70 -1.22 1.02
C SER A 150 -24.96 -1.11 -0.48
N ILE A 151 -23.96 -1.42 -1.32
CA ILE A 151 -24.11 -1.42 -2.78
C ILE A 151 -24.78 -2.70 -3.28
N LYS A 152 -24.67 -3.81 -2.55
CA LYS A 152 -25.25 -5.11 -2.90
C LYS A 152 -26.68 -5.32 -2.40
N SER A 153 -27.13 -4.51 -1.45
CA SER A 153 -28.49 -4.50 -0.88
C SER A 153 -29.44 -3.64 -1.71
#